data_AF-A0A358SNF8-F1
#
_entry.id   AF-A0A358SNF8-F1
#
_cell.length_a   1.000
_cell.length_b   1.000
_cell.length_c   1.000
_cell.angle_alpha   90.00
_cell.angle_beta   90.00
_cell.angle_gamma   90.00
#
_symmetry.space_group_name_H-M   'P 1'
#
loop_
_entity.id
_entity.type
_entity.pdbx_description
1 polymer ?
#
loop_
_entity_poly.entity_id
_entity_poly.type
_entity_poly.pdbx_seq_one_letter_code
_entity_poly.pdbx_strand_id
1 'polypeptide(L)'
;MQTGRDYGETLWTPGPEAVERARITGYARWLAAERGLPLSGDYQQLWQWSVDEPAQFWTSIWDYFDVLGHRGDGPVLAGDQMPDVHWFEGTTVNYARNALRAAAADPDRIAL
;
A
#
# COMPACT_ATOMS: atom_id res chain seq x y z
N MET A 1 -9.95 -19.75 40.74
CA MET A 1 -9.94 -19.64 39.27
C MET A 1 -8.91 -18.59 38.90
N GLN A 2 -7.70 -19.01 38.54
CA GLN A 2 -6.57 -18.13 38.27
C GLN A 2 -6.58 -17.82 36.77
N THR A 3 -7.00 -16.62 36.40
CA THR A 3 -6.97 -16.13 35.02
C THR A 3 -5.52 -16.16 34.53
N GLY A 4 -5.26 -16.86 33.42
CA GLY A 4 -3.94 -17.00 32.81
C GLY A 4 -3.30 -15.63 32.55
N ARG A 5 -2.04 -15.50 32.92
CA ARG A 5 -1.33 -14.23 33.19
C ARG A 5 -0.92 -13.43 31.94
N ASP A 6 -1.51 -13.65 30.77
CA ASP A 6 -0.87 -13.23 29.50
C ASP A 6 -1.84 -12.91 28.32
N TYR A 7 -3.15 -12.75 28.58
CA TYR A 7 -4.07 -12.33 27.51
C TYR A 7 -3.92 -10.82 27.26
N GLY A 8 -3.17 -10.46 26.21
CA GLY A 8 -3.02 -9.08 25.73
C GLY A 8 -1.62 -8.46 25.89
N GLU A 9 -0.63 -9.22 26.34
CA GLU A 9 0.75 -8.76 26.35
C GLU A 9 1.34 -8.75 24.93
N THR A 10 2.11 -7.71 24.60
CA THR A 10 2.81 -7.64 23.32
C THR A 10 3.87 -8.72 23.25
N LEU A 11 3.63 -9.75 22.43
CA LEU A 11 4.55 -10.87 22.26
C LEU A 11 5.89 -10.47 21.64
N TRP A 12 5.89 -9.43 20.81
CA TRP A 12 7.08 -8.96 20.10
C TRP A 12 6.89 -7.54 19.57
N THR A 13 7.97 -6.76 19.56
CA THR A 13 8.03 -5.42 18.95
C THR A 13 9.24 -5.35 18.03
N PRO A 14 9.12 -4.78 16.81
CA PRO A 14 10.26 -4.59 15.92
C PRO A 14 11.28 -3.63 16.52
N GLY A 15 12.57 -3.91 16.30
CA GLY A 15 13.63 -2.97 16.62
C GLY A 15 13.60 -1.73 15.69
N PRO A 16 14.23 -0.60 16.09
CA PRO A 16 14.22 0.64 15.32
C PRO A 16 14.75 0.50 13.89
N GLU A 17 15.79 -0.30 13.67
CA GLU A 17 16.36 -0.55 12.34
C GLU A 17 15.37 -1.28 11.41
N ALA A 18 14.58 -2.20 11.95
CA ALA A 18 13.55 -2.92 11.19
C ALA A 18 12.42 -1.97 10.79
N VAL A 19 11.99 -1.07 11.69
CA VAL A 19 11.01 -0.02 11.39
C VAL A 19 11.54 0.93 10.32
N GLU A 20 12.78 1.39 10.46
CA GLU A 20 13.41 2.34 9.53
C GLU A 20 13.54 1.78 8.11
N ARG A 21 13.87 0.49 7.97
CA ARG A 21 14.00 -0.19 6.66
C ARG A 21 12.69 -0.72 6.08
N ALA A 22 11.59 -0.67 6.83
CA ALA A 22 10.32 -1.18 6.35
C ALA A 22 9.85 -0.39 5.12
N ARG A 23 9.35 -1.09 4.10
CA ARG A 23 8.80 -0.44 2.89
C ARG A 23 7.68 0.54 3.20
N ILE A 24 6.87 0.25 4.22
CA ILE A 24 5.79 1.14 4.63
C ILE A 24 6.28 2.46 5.23
N THR A 25 7.41 2.44 5.96
CA THR A 25 8.08 3.65 6.43
C THR A 25 8.61 4.46 5.25
N GLY A 26 9.19 3.78 4.25
CA GLY A 26 9.58 4.41 2.98
C GLY A 26 8.40 5.04 2.23
N TYR A 27 7.26 4.34 2.14
CA TYR A 27 6.04 4.84 1.53
C TYR A 27 5.49 6.06 2.25
N ALA A 28 5.43 6.05 3.59
CA ALA A 28 4.97 7.20 4.37
C ALA A 28 5.85 8.44 4.17
N ARG A 29 7.18 8.26 4.06
CA ARG A 29 8.09 9.35 3.69
C ARG A 29 7.86 9.86 2.27
N TRP A 30 7.64 8.95 1.32
CA TRP A 30 7.32 9.31 -0.05
C TRP A 30 6.01 10.10 -0.15
N LEU A 31 4.97 9.73 0.61
CA LEU A 31 3.73 10.50 0.70
C LEU A 31 3.95 11.92 1.22
N ALA A 32 4.81 12.09 2.23
CA ALA A 32 5.18 13.41 2.74
C ALA A 32 5.90 14.24 1.66
N ALA A 33 6.83 13.64 0.93
CA ALA A 33 7.63 14.32 -0.09
C ALA A 33 6.83 14.66 -1.36
N GLU A 34 6.10 13.69 -1.93
CA GLU A 34 5.46 13.82 -3.24
C GLU A 34 4.00 14.29 -3.18
N ARG A 35 3.33 14.10 -2.03
CA ARG A 35 1.91 14.43 -1.86
C ARG A 35 1.63 15.44 -0.75
N GLY A 36 2.67 15.86 -0.02
CA GLY A 36 2.52 16.80 1.10
C GLY A 36 1.72 16.22 2.28
N LEU A 37 1.63 14.90 2.38
CA LEU A 37 0.90 14.21 3.46
C LEU A 37 1.88 13.79 4.57
N PRO A 38 1.94 14.50 5.72
CA PRO A 38 2.95 14.27 6.76
C PRO A 38 2.62 13.05 7.64
N LEU A 39 2.44 11.89 7.02
CA LEU A 39 2.03 10.64 7.66
C LEU A 39 3.23 9.76 8.08
N SER A 40 4.46 10.29 7.98
CA SER A 40 5.68 9.57 8.35
C SER A 40 5.84 9.47 9.87
N GLY A 41 6.18 8.29 10.36
CA GLY A 41 6.49 8.06 11.79
C GLY A 41 5.29 7.62 12.64
N ASP A 42 4.08 7.59 12.06
CA ASP A 42 2.89 7.08 12.74
C ASP A 42 2.05 6.22 11.79
N TYR A 43 2.11 4.90 11.98
CA TYR A 43 1.32 3.95 11.20
C TYR A 43 -0.19 4.12 11.43
N GLN A 44 -0.62 4.54 12.62
CA GLN A 44 -2.03 4.73 12.92
C GLN A 44 -2.62 5.89 12.11
N GLN A 45 -1.88 6.98 11.97
CA GLN A 45 -2.29 8.10 11.11
C GLN A 45 -2.34 7.70 9.63
N LEU A 46 -1.33 6.94 9.16
CA LEU A 46 -1.32 6.41 7.79
C LEU A 46 -2.53 5.50 7.53
N TRP A 47 -2.83 4.59 8.46
CA TRP A 47 -3.97 3.68 8.36
C TRP A 47 -5.30 4.45 8.37
N GLN A 48 -5.47 5.39 9.30
CA GLN A 48 -6.69 6.19 9.40
C GLN A 48 -6.95 6.95 8.10
N TRP A 49 -5.91 7.59 7.54
CA TRP A 49 -6.02 8.23 6.24
C TRP A 49 -6.38 7.23 5.12
N SER A 50 -5.81 6.02 5.11
CA SER A 50 -6.10 5.03 4.07
C SER A 50 -7.58 4.58 4.04
N VAL A 51 -8.25 4.60 5.19
CA VAL A 51 -9.66 4.20 5.31
C VAL A 51 -10.61 5.38 5.13
N ASP A 52 -10.20 6.58 5.53
CA ASP A 52 -10.98 7.81 5.35
C ASP A 52 -10.95 8.29 3.89
N GLU A 53 -9.81 8.12 3.20
CA GLU A 53 -9.56 8.62 1.85
C GLU A 53 -9.14 7.48 0.88
N PRO A 54 -9.97 6.44 0.70
CA PRO A 54 -9.59 5.24 -0.04
C PRO A 54 -9.22 5.50 -1.50
N ALA A 55 -9.91 6.42 -2.18
CA ALA A 55 -9.59 6.77 -3.57
C ALA A 55 -8.21 7.43 -3.71
N GLN A 56 -7.85 8.31 -2.77
CA GLN A 56 -6.53 8.95 -2.76
C GLN A 56 -5.45 7.94 -2.42
N PHE A 57 -5.69 7.08 -1.42
CA PHE A 57 -4.79 6.01 -1.04
C PHE A 57 -4.49 5.05 -2.20
N TRP A 58 -5.50 4.57 -2.91
CA TRP A 58 -5.27 3.65 -4.03
C TRP A 58 -4.66 4.34 -5.25
N THR A 59 -4.92 5.64 -5.45
CA THR A 59 -4.16 6.45 -6.43
C THR A 59 -2.67 6.47 -6.07
N SER A 60 -2.34 6.75 -4.81
CA SER A 60 -0.94 6.82 -4.39
C SER A 60 -0.23 5.47 -4.41
N ILE A 61 -0.93 4.37 -4.18
CA ILE A 61 -0.39 3.00 -4.34
C ILE A 61 -0.04 2.72 -5.81
N TRP A 62 -0.91 3.09 -6.75
CA TRP A 62 -0.63 2.96 -8.19
C TRP A 62 0.66 3.68 -8.56
N ASP A 63 0.83 4.91 -8.09
CA ASP A 63 1.97 5.76 -8.40
C ASP A 63 3.25 5.30 -7.68
N TYR A 64 3.16 4.96 -6.39
CA TYR A 64 4.32 4.55 -5.59
C TYR A 64 4.95 3.24 -6.09
N PHE A 65 4.12 2.28 -6.50
CA PHE A 65 4.61 1.00 -7.00
C PHE A 65 4.93 1.02 -8.49
N ASP A 66 4.68 2.14 -9.18
CA ASP A 66 4.85 2.29 -10.63
C ASP A 66 4.13 1.15 -11.37
N VAL A 67 2.80 1.06 -11.16
CA VAL A 67 1.98 0.00 -11.74
C VAL A 67 1.94 0.15 -13.26
N LEU A 68 2.33 -0.92 -13.96
CA LEU A 68 2.40 -0.96 -15.42
C LEU A 68 1.00 -1.21 -16.01
N GLY A 69 0.47 -0.20 -16.70
CA GLY A 69 -0.83 -0.29 -17.37
C GLY A 69 -1.26 1.05 -17.96
N HIS A 70 -2.52 1.13 -18.35
CA HIS A 70 -3.17 2.39 -18.72
C HIS A 70 -4.20 2.72 -17.64
N ARG A 71 -3.95 3.78 -16.87
CA ARG A 71 -4.82 4.22 -15.77
C ARG A 71 -6.18 4.75 -16.26
N GLY A 72 -6.25 5.26 -17.48
CA GLY A 72 -7.44 5.95 -17.98
C GLY A 72 -7.79 7.20 -17.17
N ASP A 73 -8.90 7.84 -17.55
CA ASP A 73 -9.37 9.09 -16.92
C ASP A 73 -10.49 8.85 -15.89
N GLY A 74 -10.91 7.60 -15.69
CA GLY A 74 -11.97 7.25 -14.76
C GLY A 74 -11.55 7.30 -13.29
N PRO A 75 -12.52 7.44 -12.36
CA PRO A 75 -12.23 7.53 -10.93
C PRO A 75 -11.57 6.25 -10.40
N VAL A 76 -10.75 6.37 -9.35
CA VAL A 76 -10.20 5.18 -8.64
C VAL A 76 -11.30 4.41 -7.94
N LEU A 77 -12.33 5.10 -7.46
CA LEU A 77 -13.45 4.51 -6.73
C LEU A 77 -14.74 5.15 -7.22
N ALA A 78 -15.65 4.34 -7.73
CA ALA A 78 -17.01 4.72 -8.10
C ALA A 78 -18.02 3.83 -7.37
N GLY A 79 -19.24 4.33 -7.19
CA GLY A 79 -20.27 3.70 -6.37
C GLY A 79 -20.23 4.18 -4.91
N ASP A 80 -21.38 4.14 -4.25
CA ASP A 80 -21.58 4.64 -2.89
C ASP A 80 -21.81 3.53 -1.86
N GLN A 81 -22.33 2.38 -2.27
CA GLN A 81 -22.57 1.24 -1.39
C GLN A 81 -22.20 -0.11 -2.02
N MET A 82 -21.73 -1.03 -1.18
CA MET A 82 -21.52 -2.41 -1.59
C MET A 82 -22.86 -3.10 -1.90
N PRO A 83 -22.93 -3.97 -2.92
CA PRO A 83 -21.81 -4.50 -3.71
C PRO A 83 -21.42 -3.65 -4.93
N ASP A 84 -22.13 -2.56 -5.23
CA ASP A 84 -22.01 -1.78 -6.46
C ASP A 84 -20.85 -0.77 -6.44
N VAL A 85 -19.71 -1.20 -5.89
CA VAL A 85 -18.47 -0.41 -5.84
C VAL A 85 -17.53 -0.88 -6.93
N HIS A 86 -17.04 0.07 -7.73
CA HIS A 86 -16.15 -0.18 -8.86
C HIS A 86 -14.80 0.50 -8.62
N TRP A 87 -13.73 -0.30 -8.69
CA TRP A 87 -12.36 0.19 -8.54
C TRP A 87 -11.70 0.40 -9.91
N PHE A 88 -11.00 1.52 -10.05
CA PHE A 88 -10.17 1.84 -11.22
C PHE A 88 -10.95 1.78 -12.54
N GLU A 89 -12.11 2.43 -12.60
CA GLU A 89 -12.94 2.41 -13.81
C GLU A 89 -12.17 3.00 -15.01
N GLY A 90 -12.25 2.32 -16.16
CA GLY A 90 -11.48 2.67 -17.36
C GLY A 90 -10.00 2.28 -17.33
N THR A 91 -9.50 1.71 -16.23
CA THR A 91 -8.11 1.22 -16.13
C THR A 91 -7.95 -0.13 -16.82
N THR A 92 -6.83 -0.32 -17.52
CA THR A 92 -6.42 -1.63 -18.04
C THR A 92 -5.02 -1.98 -17.56
N VAL A 93 -4.87 -3.21 -17.04
CA VAL A 93 -3.60 -3.76 -16.57
C VAL A 93 -3.42 -5.19 -17.08
N ASN A 94 -2.16 -5.61 -17.16
CA ASN A 94 -1.82 -7.01 -17.32
C ASN A 94 -1.09 -7.47 -16.05
N TYR A 95 -1.68 -8.43 -15.33
CA TYR A 95 -1.11 -8.94 -14.09
C TYR A 95 0.27 -9.58 -14.30
N ALA A 96 0.41 -10.45 -15.29
CA ALA A 96 1.66 -11.15 -15.58
C ALA A 96 2.79 -10.16 -15.94
N ARG A 97 2.49 -9.09 -16.68
CA ARG A 97 3.45 -8.02 -17.00
C ARG A 97 3.98 -7.34 -15.74
N ASN A 98 3.09 -7.06 -14.77
CA ASN A 98 3.50 -6.46 -13.50
C ASN A 98 4.29 -7.44 -12.64
N ALA A 99 3.83 -8.68 -12.51
CA ALA A 99 4.49 -9.72 -11.72
C ALA A 99 5.88 -10.08 -12.24
N LEU A 100 6.06 -10.14 -13.57
CA LEU A 100 7.30 -10.54 -14.23
C LEU A 100 8.18 -9.34 -14.64
N ARG A 101 7.85 -8.10 -14.22
CA ARG A 101 8.57 -6.89 -14.66
C ARG A 101 10.07 -6.93 -14.38
N ALA A 102 10.49 -7.67 -13.34
CA ALA A 102 11.90 -7.82 -12.99
C ALA A 102 12.72 -8.46 -14.12
N ALA A 103 12.14 -9.37 -14.90
CA ALA A 103 12.84 -10.05 -16.01
C ALA A 103 13.27 -9.09 -17.13
N ALA A 104 12.64 -7.91 -17.24
CA ALA A 104 13.05 -6.89 -18.20
C ALA A 104 14.33 -6.15 -17.75
N ALA A 105 14.56 -6.02 -16.45
CA ALA A 105 15.73 -5.32 -15.88
C ALA A 105 16.87 -6.27 -15.51
N ASP A 106 16.53 -7.51 -15.14
CA ASP A 106 17.46 -8.53 -14.67
C ASP A 106 16.97 -9.92 -15.13
N PRO A 107 17.21 -10.28 -16.41
CA PRO A 107 16.65 -11.50 -17.02
C PRO A 107 17.23 -12.79 -16.45
N ASP A 108 18.43 -12.75 -15.87
CA ASP A 108 19.12 -13.92 -15.31
C ASP A 108 18.75 -14.18 -13.83
N ARG A 109 17.96 -13.29 -13.22
CA ARG A 109 17.49 -13.46 -11.85
C ARG A 109 16.52 -14.64 -11.74
N ILE A 110 16.87 -15.59 -10.88
CA ILE A 110 16.01 -16.72 -10.53
C ILE A 110 14.70 -16.20 -9.92
N ALA A 111 13.57 -16.59 -10.50
CA ALA A 111 12.23 -16.21 -10.07
C ALA A 111 11.49 -17.31 -9.29
N LEU A 112 11.84 -18.58 -9.50
CA LEU A 112 11.25 -19.78 -8.91
C LEU A 112 12.32 -20.80 -8.53
#